data_AF-G5AFX8-F1
#
_entry.id   AF-G5AFX8-F1
#
_cell.length_a   1.000
_cell.length_b   1.000
_cell.length_c   1.000
_cell.angle_alpha   90.00
_cell.angle_beta   90.00
_cell.angle_gamma   90.00
#
_symmetry.space_group_name_H-M   'P 1'
#
loop_
_entity.id
_entity.type
_entity.pdbx_description
1 polymer ?
#
loop_
_entity_poly.entity_id
_entity_poly.type
_entity_poly.pdbx_seq_one_letter_code
_entity_poly.pdbx_strand_id
1 'polypeptide(L)'
;CRVDAVFAVFFPALILSYALFVFHDDLKAVKIRQKFFPPRIFERKARNYVSPKELNMFSTDFESLLVRSAWDVFLKLSFSLLACFRWGKITMLLLQREQQTATSDDCRHFFRCLGVGCVVYTAIAVHLSQSSCSSYPQCVQFSFLWTPGSSNSGCKCLAYVDRDLAPADSDNLTDVTQTLAELAAAGSLQTVQLVNRKINGSIPDELQTCQGLRNLVLIHTGVEEFPSWSATSFTKMEYFHIEGDTSDTNLIKLPTDLFTSMTNLHTVHLSYHSNLQTLPSLIGLQTLESVYFGYLDNIKEIPSTEDLPALQVMALEGLPLVRSLPDVAQFEGTLEMVFAQDVPACCSGFLSEGDCNTTFPSYRGLDDSQDGNSRNGSGHDSLSRSCLDLPEDESLLPTDATLAILNQFETNSSNFCDAAQATCPTAVLAGKRKDDDICRGVLYRQCSSESEGTGICFNEEMGMVECTYSQATINMRKEEIAAGCSCDEVEEQWLGCE
;
A
#
# COMPACT_ATOMS: atom_id res chain seq x y z
N CYS A 1 18.65 -41.25 -7.44
CA CYS A 1 18.43 -40.07 -6.57
C CYS A 1 17.57 -39.08 -7.35
N ARG A 2 16.31 -38.88 -6.92
CA ARG A 2 15.30 -38.03 -7.58
C ARG A 2 15.32 -36.56 -7.13
N VAL A 3 16.29 -36.18 -6.30
CA VAL A 3 16.26 -34.93 -5.51
C VAL A 3 16.61 -33.69 -6.36
N ASP A 4 17.53 -33.79 -7.32
CA ASP A 4 18.00 -32.62 -8.10
C ASP A 4 16.94 -32.05 -9.06
N ALA A 5 16.11 -32.90 -9.68
CA ALA A 5 15.01 -32.44 -10.55
C ALA A 5 13.83 -31.88 -9.75
N VAL A 6 13.67 -32.33 -8.50
CA VAL A 6 12.62 -31.84 -7.61
C VAL A 6 12.87 -30.38 -7.24
N PHE A 7 14.11 -30.01 -6.90
CA PHE A 7 14.42 -28.62 -6.54
C PHE A 7 14.46 -27.66 -7.73
N ALA A 8 14.97 -28.10 -8.89
CA ALA A 8 15.14 -27.22 -10.04
C ALA A 8 13.85 -26.98 -10.85
N VAL A 9 12.92 -27.95 -10.89
CA VAL A 9 11.72 -27.88 -11.75
C VAL A 9 10.43 -28.10 -10.96
N PHE A 10 10.40 -29.09 -10.07
CA PHE A 10 9.18 -29.45 -9.36
C PHE A 10 8.80 -28.43 -8.28
N PHE A 11 9.78 -27.87 -7.57
CA PHE A 11 9.55 -26.91 -6.50
C PHE A 11 9.03 -25.56 -7.03
N PRO A 12 9.59 -24.97 -8.10
CA PRO A 12 8.96 -23.83 -8.78
C PRO A 12 7.54 -24.13 -9.28
N ALA A 13 7.33 -25.29 -9.92
CA ALA A 13 5.99 -25.67 -10.41
C ALA A 13 4.99 -25.87 -9.27
N LEU A 14 5.43 -26.39 -8.12
CA LEU A 14 4.61 -26.59 -6.93
C LEU A 14 4.26 -25.26 -6.26
N ILE A 15 5.21 -24.31 -6.17
CA ILE A 15 4.95 -22.94 -5.70
C ILE A 15 3.93 -22.25 -6.62
N LEU A 16 4.12 -22.31 -7.94
CA LEU A 16 3.18 -21.73 -8.90
C LEU A 16 1.80 -22.39 -8.83
N SER A 17 1.74 -23.71 -8.70
CA SER A 17 0.48 -24.45 -8.54
C SER A 17 -0.21 -24.12 -7.22
N TYR A 18 0.55 -23.97 -6.13
CA TYR A 18 0.01 -23.57 -4.83
C TYR A 18 -0.53 -22.15 -4.89
N ALA A 19 0.22 -21.21 -5.47
CA ALA A 19 -0.23 -19.84 -5.68
C ALA A 19 -1.52 -19.78 -6.51
N LEU A 20 -1.59 -20.52 -7.63
CA LEU A 20 -2.80 -20.57 -8.46
C LEU A 20 -4.03 -21.12 -7.73
N PHE A 21 -3.83 -22.04 -6.78
CA PHE A 21 -4.93 -22.64 -6.02
C PHE A 21 -5.35 -21.75 -4.84
N VAL A 22 -4.40 -21.17 -4.12
CA VAL A 22 -4.66 -20.34 -2.94
C VAL A 22 -5.27 -19.00 -3.32
N PHE A 23 -4.74 -18.32 -4.34
CA PHE A 23 -5.20 -16.99 -4.72
C PHE A 23 -6.45 -16.99 -5.62
N HIS A 24 -7.04 -18.15 -5.93
CA HIS A 24 -8.13 -18.23 -6.90
C HIS A 24 -9.38 -17.44 -6.46
N ASP A 25 -9.78 -17.61 -5.20
CA ASP A 25 -10.99 -17.00 -4.66
C ASP A 25 -10.79 -15.50 -4.42
N ASP A 26 -9.62 -15.09 -3.91
CA ASP A 26 -9.27 -13.67 -3.75
C ASP A 26 -9.24 -12.95 -5.10
N LEU A 27 -8.69 -13.59 -6.13
CA LEU A 27 -8.66 -13.02 -7.48
C LEU A 27 -10.07 -12.86 -8.07
N LYS A 28 -11.02 -13.72 -7.68
CA LYS A 28 -12.42 -13.61 -8.09
C LYS A 28 -13.10 -12.42 -7.41
N ALA A 29 -12.94 -12.27 -6.09
CA ALA A 29 -13.46 -11.13 -5.35
C ALA A 29 -12.86 -9.81 -5.85
N VAL A 30 -11.54 -9.78 -6.07
CA VAL A 30 -10.81 -8.63 -6.65
C VAL A 30 -11.37 -8.24 -8.03
N LYS A 31 -11.60 -9.22 -8.92
CA LYS A 31 -12.18 -8.94 -10.26
C LYS A 31 -13.59 -8.38 -10.20
N ILE A 32 -14.40 -8.79 -9.22
CA ILE A 32 -15.74 -8.24 -9.02
C ILE A 32 -15.60 -6.79 -8.56
N ARG A 33 -14.85 -6.56 -7.49
CA ARG A 33 -14.55 -5.23 -6.94
C ARG A 33 -14.05 -4.25 -7.99
N GLN A 34 -13.12 -4.68 -8.85
CA GLN A 34 -12.57 -3.85 -9.92
C GLN A 34 -13.65 -3.27 -10.87
N LYS A 35 -14.79 -3.93 -11.04
CA LYS A 35 -15.90 -3.41 -11.89
C LYS A 35 -16.66 -2.26 -11.23
N PHE A 36 -16.67 -2.21 -9.90
CA PHE A 36 -17.50 -1.31 -9.10
C PHE A 36 -16.73 -0.11 -8.56
N PHE A 37 -15.40 -0.23 -8.42
CA PHE A 37 -14.57 0.93 -8.13
C PHE A 37 -14.53 1.87 -9.33
N PRO A 38 -14.60 3.20 -9.10
CA PRO A 38 -14.31 4.18 -10.14
C PRO A 38 -12.95 3.89 -10.78
N PRO A 39 -12.75 4.27 -12.06
CA PRO A 39 -11.49 4.03 -12.76
C PRO A 39 -10.29 4.45 -11.90
N ARG A 40 -9.28 3.57 -11.81
CA ARG A 40 -7.96 3.82 -11.21
C ARG A 40 -7.93 4.03 -9.67
N ILE A 41 -9.08 4.15 -8.97
CA ILE A 41 -9.15 4.06 -7.49
C ILE A 41 -8.75 2.64 -7.02
N PHE A 42 -9.20 1.63 -7.76
CA PHE A 42 -8.82 0.25 -7.47
C PHE A 42 -7.30 0.08 -7.57
N GLU A 43 -6.64 0.62 -8.60
CA GLU A 43 -5.19 0.48 -8.80
C GLU A 43 -4.40 1.09 -7.63
N ARG A 44 -4.83 2.25 -7.12
CA ARG A 44 -4.24 2.90 -5.94
C ARG A 44 -4.40 2.11 -4.65
N LYS A 45 -5.55 1.45 -4.44
CA LYS A 45 -5.91 0.80 -3.16
C LYS A 45 -5.92 -0.73 -3.20
N ALA A 46 -5.66 -1.36 -4.35
CA ALA A 46 -5.74 -2.82 -4.56
C ALA A 46 -4.86 -3.58 -3.57
N ARG A 47 -3.64 -3.09 -3.34
CA ARG A 47 -2.68 -3.70 -2.42
C ARG A 47 -3.19 -3.77 -0.99
N ASN A 48 -4.06 -2.83 -0.60
CA ASN A 48 -4.63 -2.82 0.75
C ASN A 48 -5.65 -3.95 0.91
N TYR A 49 -6.42 -4.28 -0.13
CA TYR A 49 -7.44 -5.33 -0.07
C TYR A 49 -6.89 -6.76 -0.02
N VAL A 50 -5.61 -6.96 -0.36
CA VAL A 50 -4.96 -8.28 -0.34
C VAL A 50 -4.38 -8.56 1.06
N SER A 51 -4.42 -9.82 1.50
CA SER A 51 -3.76 -10.26 2.73
C SER A 51 -2.25 -10.01 2.64
N PRO A 52 -1.66 -9.17 3.52
CA PRO A 52 -0.24 -8.85 3.46
C PRO A 52 0.63 -10.05 3.77
N LYS A 53 0.13 -10.96 4.60
CA LYS A 53 0.79 -12.24 4.89
C LYS A 53 0.96 -13.05 3.61
N GLU A 54 -0.10 -13.17 2.83
CA GLU A 54 -0.08 -13.94 1.59
C GLU A 54 0.71 -13.23 0.50
N LEU A 55 0.56 -11.91 0.37
CA LEU A 55 1.34 -11.11 -0.57
C LEU A 55 2.84 -11.20 -0.28
N ASN A 56 3.24 -11.10 0.99
CA ASN A 56 4.63 -11.16 1.39
C ASN A 56 5.21 -12.58 1.30
N MET A 57 4.40 -13.61 1.59
CA MET A 57 4.78 -15.01 1.35
C MET A 57 4.97 -15.27 -0.14
N PHE A 58 4.02 -14.85 -0.97
CA PHE A 58 4.12 -14.93 -2.43
C PHE A 58 5.34 -14.18 -2.96
N SER A 59 5.58 -12.95 -2.51
CA SER A 59 6.73 -12.16 -2.92
C SER A 59 8.03 -12.88 -2.55
N THR A 60 8.16 -13.35 -1.31
CA THR A 60 9.33 -14.11 -0.85
C THR A 60 9.57 -15.36 -1.70
N ASP A 61 8.51 -16.14 -1.96
CA ASP A 61 8.59 -17.36 -2.75
C ASP A 61 8.93 -17.05 -4.20
N PHE A 62 8.32 -16.02 -4.79
CA PHE A 62 8.58 -15.58 -6.16
C PHE A 62 10.00 -15.02 -6.31
N GLU A 63 10.48 -14.23 -5.35
CA GLU A 63 11.86 -13.76 -5.29
C GLU A 63 12.86 -14.91 -5.26
N SER A 64 12.56 -16.01 -4.57
CA SER A 64 13.39 -17.21 -4.57
C SER A 64 13.48 -17.87 -5.96
N LEU A 65 12.44 -17.71 -6.79
CA LEU A 65 12.40 -18.22 -8.16
C LEU A 65 13.16 -17.30 -9.13
N LEU A 66 13.20 -16.00 -8.86
CA LEU A 66 13.94 -15.03 -9.66
C LEU A 66 15.46 -15.23 -9.55
N VAL A 67 16.18 -14.84 -10.60
CA VAL A 67 17.64 -14.86 -10.64
C VAL A 67 18.10 -13.42 -10.49
N ARG A 68 18.45 -13.02 -9.27
CA ARG A 68 18.78 -11.62 -8.97
C ARG A 68 20.27 -11.35 -8.87
N SER A 69 21.06 -12.37 -8.51
CA SER A 69 22.50 -12.23 -8.38
C SER A 69 23.26 -13.19 -9.29
N ALA A 70 24.51 -12.83 -9.63
CA ALA A 70 25.44 -13.74 -10.30
C ALA A 70 25.66 -15.03 -9.48
N TRP A 71 25.48 -14.97 -8.16
CA TRP A 71 25.53 -16.13 -7.29
C TRP A 71 24.31 -17.05 -7.47
N ASP A 72 23.12 -16.49 -7.63
CA ASP A 72 21.90 -17.26 -7.94
C ASP A 72 22.00 -17.93 -9.31
N VAL A 73 22.55 -17.20 -10.30
CA VAL A 73 22.88 -17.74 -11.63
C VAL A 73 23.80 -18.94 -11.46
N PHE A 74 24.92 -18.77 -10.74
CA PHE A 74 25.90 -19.82 -10.52
C PHE A 74 25.30 -21.04 -9.81
N LEU A 75 24.53 -20.84 -8.74
CA LEU A 75 23.87 -21.93 -8.01
C LEU A 75 22.85 -22.66 -8.90
N LYS A 76 21.94 -21.93 -9.55
CA LYS A 76 20.89 -22.52 -10.40
C LYS A 76 21.47 -23.23 -11.62
N LEU A 77 22.49 -22.67 -12.28
CA LEU A 77 23.23 -23.34 -13.36
C LEU A 77 23.99 -24.56 -12.85
N SER A 78 24.66 -24.46 -11.70
CA SER A 78 25.39 -25.59 -11.11
C SER A 78 24.45 -26.75 -10.80
N PHE A 79 23.30 -26.50 -10.17
CA PHE A 79 22.28 -27.52 -9.91
C PHE A 79 21.71 -28.11 -11.20
N SER A 80 21.44 -27.27 -12.20
CA SER A 80 20.91 -27.72 -13.50
C SER A 80 21.93 -28.55 -14.28
N LEU A 81 23.21 -28.17 -14.29
CA LEU A 81 24.30 -28.92 -14.91
C LEU A 81 24.57 -30.23 -14.19
N LEU A 82 24.52 -30.25 -12.85
CA LEU A 82 24.62 -31.47 -12.03
C LEU A 82 23.47 -32.43 -12.34
N ALA A 83 22.25 -31.91 -12.48
CA ALA A 83 21.09 -32.70 -12.89
C ALA A 83 21.28 -33.27 -14.29
N CYS A 84 21.67 -32.45 -15.28
CA CYS A 84 21.91 -32.89 -16.66
C CYS A 84 23.03 -33.95 -16.76
N PHE A 85 24.15 -33.75 -16.06
CA PHE A 85 25.25 -34.71 -16.02
C PHE A 85 24.82 -36.06 -15.41
N ARG A 86 24.06 -36.01 -14.30
CA ARG A 86 23.52 -37.22 -13.66
C ARG A 86 22.49 -37.93 -14.53
N TRP A 87 21.57 -37.20 -15.16
CA TRP A 87 20.60 -37.77 -16.09
C TRP A 87 21.26 -38.37 -17.32
N GLY A 88 22.26 -37.69 -17.90
CA GLY A 88 23.08 -38.23 -18.98
C GLY A 88 23.79 -39.53 -18.58
N LYS A 89 24.29 -39.61 -17.34
CA LYS A 89 24.90 -40.84 -16.82
C LYS A 89 23.86 -41.95 -16.58
N ILE A 90 22.67 -41.60 -16.09
CA ILE A 90 21.56 -42.55 -15.86
C ILE A 90 21.01 -43.05 -17.20
N THR A 91 20.76 -42.20 -18.19
CA THR A 91 20.32 -42.61 -19.53
C THR A 91 21.40 -43.42 -20.22
N MET A 92 22.67 -43.04 -20.10
CA MET A 92 23.78 -43.85 -20.61
C MET A 92 23.86 -45.21 -19.92
N LEU A 93 23.65 -45.30 -18.59
CA LEU A 93 23.59 -46.58 -17.86
C LEU A 93 22.33 -47.41 -18.18
N LEU A 94 21.18 -46.78 -18.39
CA LEU A 94 19.93 -47.44 -18.81
C LEU A 94 20.01 -47.94 -20.27
N LEU A 95 20.74 -47.21 -21.13
CA LEU A 95 21.10 -47.62 -22.49
C LEU A 95 22.21 -48.69 -22.49
N GLN A 96 23.06 -48.71 -21.46
CA GLN A 96 24.21 -49.60 -21.32
C GLN A 96 23.97 -50.67 -20.22
N ARG A 97 22.83 -51.37 -20.38
CA ARG A 97 22.58 -52.80 -20.07
C ARG A 97 22.50 -53.27 -18.61
N GLU A 98 21.76 -54.38 -18.42
CA GLU A 98 21.99 -55.32 -17.31
C GLU A 98 23.50 -55.45 -17.04
N GLN A 99 23.82 -55.42 -15.74
CA GLN A 99 25.13 -55.61 -15.13
C GLN A 99 25.93 -54.34 -14.80
N GLN A 100 25.84 -54.08 -13.48
CA GLN A 100 26.87 -53.52 -12.60
C GLN A 100 27.34 -52.10 -12.90
N THR A 101 27.09 -51.21 -11.94
CA THR A 101 28.20 -50.46 -11.33
C THR A 101 27.87 -50.02 -9.91
N ALA A 102 28.83 -50.31 -9.03
CA ALA A 102 28.97 -49.67 -7.74
C ALA A 102 29.14 -48.16 -7.94
N THR A 103 28.18 -47.38 -7.45
CA THR A 103 28.41 -45.96 -7.17
C THR A 103 29.18 -45.87 -5.85
N SER A 104 30.20 -45.02 -5.77
CA SER A 104 30.89 -44.66 -4.52
C SER A 104 29.86 -44.40 -3.40
N ASP A 105 29.82 -45.28 -2.41
CA ASP A 105 28.86 -45.24 -1.30
C ASP A 105 29.05 -43.99 -0.43
N ASP A 106 30.26 -43.42 -0.41
CA ASP A 106 30.62 -42.23 0.34
C ASP A 106 29.89 -40.98 -0.16
N CYS A 107 29.81 -40.78 -1.47
CA CYS A 107 29.11 -39.63 -2.03
C CYS A 107 27.59 -39.71 -1.76
N ARG A 108 27.05 -40.94 -1.81
CA ARG A 108 25.64 -41.22 -1.50
C ARG A 108 25.33 -41.05 0.00
N HIS A 109 26.27 -41.33 0.89
CA HIS A 109 26.13 -41.07 2.32
C HIS A 109 26.23 -39.58 2.63
N PHE A 110 27.21 -38.88 2.06
CA PHE A 110 27.39 -37.44 2.25
C PHE A 110 26.13 -36.63 1.90
N PHE A 111 25.56 -36.84 0.70
CA PHE A 111 24.32 -36.14 0.30
C PHE A 111 23.10 -36.53 1.14
N ARG A 112 23.04 -37.78 1.64
CA ARG A 112 21.98 -38.21 2.57
C ARG A 112 22.10 -37.52 3.93
N CYS A 113 23.31 -37.46 4.49
CA CYS A 113 23.57 -36.76 5.74
C CYS A 113 23.34 -35.25 5.62
N LEU A 114 23.75 -34.64 4.51
CA LEU A 114 23.48 -33.23 4.23
C LEU A 114 21.97 -32.97 4.09
N GLY A 115 21.25 -33.80 3.35
CA GLY A 115 19.80 -33.66 3.18
C GLY A 115 19.03 -33.81 4.50
N VAL A 116 19.35 -34.85 5.28
CA VAL A 116 18.77 -35.03 6.63
C VAL A 116 19.15 -33.87 7.54
N GLY A 117 20.41 -33.41 7.49
CA GLY A 117 20.89 -32.26 8.24
C GLY A 117 20.13 -30.98 7.92
N CYS A 118 19.88 -30.68 6.63
CA CYS A 118 19.06 -29.55 6.22
C CYS A 118 17.62 -29.67 6.73
N VAL A 119 16.99 -30.85 6.63
CA VAL A 119 15.63 -31.06 7.14
C VAL A 119 15.55 -30.86 8.65
N VAL A 120 16.52 -31.40 9.39
CA VAL A 120 16.61 -31.23 10.84
C VAL A 120 16.86 -29.76 11.21
N TYR A 121 17.79 -29.09 10.53
CA TYR A 121 18.06 -27.66 10.72
C TYR A 121 16.79 -26.84 10.49
N THR A 122 16.11 -27.04 9.37
CA THR A 122 14.88 -26.30 9.02
C THR A 122 13.78 -26.57 10.04
N ALA A 123 13.56 -27.84 10.43
CA ALA A 123 12.55 -28.18 11.43
C ALA A 123 12.81 -27.51 12.78
N ILE A 124 14.07 -27.50 13.23
CA ILE A 124 14.48 -26.84 14.47
C ILE A 124 14.31 -25.32 14.35
N ALA A 125 14.76 -24.72 13.24
CA ALA A 125 14.68 -23.29 13.00
C ALA A 125 13.24 -22.78 12.96
N VAL A 126 12.33 -23.51 12.30
CA VAL A 126 10.90 -23.23 12.26
C VAL A 126 10.30 -23.33 13.66
N HIS A 127 10.54 -24.44 14.36
CA HIS A 127 9.97 -24.65 15.69
C HIS A 127 10.41 -23.57 16.69
N LEU A 128 11.72 -23.26 16.72
CA LEU A 128 12.27 -22.26 17.63
C LEU A 128 11.81 -20.84 17.30
N SER A 129 11.70 -20.50 16.01
CA SER A 129 11.22 -19.19 15.58
C SER A 129 9.76 -18.99 15.96
N GLN A 130 8.91 -20.01 15.73
CA GLN A 130 7.50 -19.99 16.14
C GLN A 130 7.33 -19.91 17.66
N SER A 131 8.11 -20.68 18.43
CA SER A 131 8.03 -20.64 19.89
C SER A 131 8.53 -19.31 20.46
N SER A 132 9.52 -18.68 19.84
CA SER A 132 10.06 -17.39 20.31
C SER A 132 9.12 -16.21 20.02
N CYS A 133 8.28 -16.34 18.99
CA CYS A 133 7.32 -15.32 18.57
C CYS A 133 5.88 -15.66 18.97
N SER A 134 5.64 -16.72 19.75
CA SER A 134 4.28 -17.18 20.07
C SER A 134 3.44 -16.13 20.81
N SER A 135 4.08 -15.20 21.52
CA SER A 135 3.43 -14.09 22.21
C SER A 135 2.92 -13.00 21.24
N TYR A 136 3.38 -12.99 19.99
CA TYR A 136 3.05 -11.97 18.99
C TYR A 136 2.38 -12.64 17.77
N PRO A 137 1.06 -12.91 17.82
CA PRO A 137 0.35 -13.55 16.70
C PRO A 137 0.35 -12.69 15.42
N GLN A 138 0.53 -11.38 15.57
CA GLN A 138 0.65 -10.40 14.48
C GLN A 138 2.00 -10.45 13.75
N CYS A 139 2.97 -11.21 14.26
CA CYS A 139 4.19 -11.50 13.53
C CYS A 139 3.92 -12.62 12.51
N VAL A 140 3.68 -12.26 11.26
CA VAL A 140 3.23 -13.20 10.22
C VAL A 140 4.38 -13.91 9.49
N GLN A 141 5.61 -13.39 9.59
CA GLN A 141 6.80 -13.99 8.98
C GLN A 141 8.01 -13.90 9.91
N PHE A 142 8.82 -14.96 9.94
CA PHE A 142 9.98 -15.11 10.82
C PHE A 142 11.28 -15.25 10.02
N SER A 143 12.41 -14.90 10.64
CA SER A 143 13.74 -15.00 10.01
C SER A 143 14.28 -16.43 9.84
N PHE A 144 13.64 -17.43 10.49
CA PHE A 144 14.03 -18.85 10.47
C PHE A 144 15.54 -19.10 10.70
N LEU A 145 16.18 -18.26 11.51
CA LEU A 145 17.60 -18.36 11.79
C LEU A 145 17.85 -19.15 13.09
N TRP A 146 18.59 -20.26 12.99
CA TRP A 146 19.02 -21.04 14.14
C TRP A 146 20.54 -21.03 14.27
N THR A 147 21.06 -20.39 15.32
CA THR A 147 22.48 -20.40 15.68
C THR A 147 22.71 -21.30 16.91
N PRO A 148 23.50 -22.39 16.78
CA PRO A 148 23.82 -23.26 17.91
C PRO A 148 24.55 -22.48 19.02
N GLY A 149 24.07 -22.55 20.26
CA GLY A 149 24.72 -21.93 21.44
C GLY A 149 24.33 -20.47 21.72
N SER A 150 23.46 -19.87 20.89
CA SER A 150 22.85 -18.56 21.16
C SER A 150 21.65 -18.71 22.08
N SER A 151 21.55 -17.86 23.12
CA SER A 151 20.28 -17.64 23.82
C SER A 151 19.36 -16.88 22.87
N ASN A 152 18.54 -17.60 22.09
CA ASN A 152 17.55 -17.02 21.18
C ASN A 152 16.38 -16.41 21.97
N SER A 153 16.64 -15.37 22.77
CA SER A 153 15.68 -14.83 23.75
C SER A 153 14.75 -13.75 23.21
N GLY A 154 14.77 -13.45 21.90
CA GLY A 154 13.93 -12.42 21.29
C GLY A 154 13.25 -12.90 20.01
N CYS A 155 12.01 -12.45 19.79
CA CYS A 155 11.26 -12.72 18.56
C CYS A 155 11.91 -11.99 17.38
N LYS A 156 12.45 -12.75 16.41
CA LYS A 156 13.04 -12.19 15.17
C LYS A 156 12.00 -12.15 14.06
N CYS A 157 11.07 -11.22 14.20
CA CYS A 157 10.02 -10.98 13.23
C CYS A 157 10.57 -10.32 11.96
N LEU A 158 10.13 -10.81 10.79
CA LEU A 158 10.40 -10.16 9.50
C LEU A 158 9.22 -9.29 9.04
N ALA A 159 7.99 -9.72 9.34
CA ALA A 159 6.79 -9.00 8.93
C ALA A 159 5.83 -8.87 10.11
N TYR A 160 5.66 -7.63 10.58
CA TYR A 160 4.69 -7.28 11.60
C TYR A 160 3.46 -6.69 10.93
N VAL A 161 2.34 -7.41 11.02
CA VAL A 161 1.07 -7.04 10.37
C VAL A 161 -0.02 -7.09 11.42
N ASP A 162 -0.50 -5.93 11.86
CA ASP A 162 -1.64 -5.81 12.76
C ASP A 162 -2.67 -4.88 12.14
N ARG A 163 -3.77 -5.49 11.67
CA ARG A 163 -4.82 -4.82 10.92
C ARG A 163 -6.14 -5.10 11.59
N ASP A 164 -6.80 -4.04 12.03
CA ASP A 164 -8.23 -4.10 12.29
C ASP A 164 -8.94 -3.43 11.13
N LEU A 165 -9.68 -4.21 10.36
CA LEU A 165 -10.36 -3.71 9.17
C LEU A 165 -11.74 -3.16 9.47
N ALA A 166 -12.28 -3.42 10.65
CA ALA A 166 -13.64 -3.02 10.99
C ALA A 166 -13.70 -2.55 12.44
N PRO A 167 -12.93 -1.51 12.81
CA PRO A 167 -12.97 -1.02 14.18
C PRO A 167 -14.37 -0.49 14.48
N ALA A 168 -14.88 -0.85 15.66
CA ALA A 168 -16.16 -0.35 16.13
C ALA A 168 -16.08 1.07 16.71
N ASP A 169 -14.87 1.53 17.08
CA ASP A 169 -14.63 2.83 17.67
C ASP A 169 -13.27 3.36 17.16
N SER A 170 -13.29 4.50 16.47
CA SER A 170 -12.08 5.18 15.98
C SER A 170 -11.31 5.91 17.07
N ASP A 171 -11.97 6.29 18.17
CA ASP A 171 -11.35 7.12 19.22
C ASP A 171 -10.51 6.26 20.19
N ASN A 172 -10.83 4.97 20.29
CA ASN A 172 -10.22 4.04 21.26
C ASN A 172 -9.51 2.86 20.57
N LEU A 173 -8.59 3.18 19.68
CA LEU A 173 -7.72 2.19 19.03
C LEU A 173 -6.70 1.59 20.01
N THR A 174 -6.35 0.33 19.77
CA THR A 174 -5.30 -0.35 20.54
C THR A 174 -3.94 0.30 20.27
N ASP A 175 -3.27 0.74 21.33
CA ASP A 175 -1.90 1.27 21.26
C ASP A 175 -0.90 0.13 21.06
N VAL A 176 -0.13 0.21 19.98
CA VAL A 176 0.87 -0.79 19.60
C VAL A 176 2.28 -0.24 19.59
N THR A 177 2.51 0.96 20.12
CA THR A 177 3.81 1.64 20.11
C THR A 177 4.89 0.77 20.77
N GLN A 178 4.58 0.23 21.95
CA GLN A 178 5.49 -0.64 22.70
C GLN A 178 5.70 -1.99 22.00
N THR A 179 4.64 -2.59 21.45
CA THR A 179 4.73 -3.84 20.69
C THR A 179 5.62 -3.68 19.46
N LEU A 180 5.48 -2.56 18.73
CA LEU A 180 6.33 -2.23 17.59
C LEU A 180 7.80 -2.06 18.03
N ALA A 181 8.06 -1.36 19.13
CA ALA A 181 9.40 -1.19 19.68
C ALA A 181 10.06 -2.55 20.04
N GLU A 182 9.31 -3.44 20.70
CA GLU A 182 9.80 -4.78 21.09
C GLU A 182 10.12 -5.67 19.88
N LEU A 183 9.28 -5.67 18.85
CA LEU A 183 9.52 -6.41 17.62
C LEU A 183 10.64 -5.80 16.78
N ALA A 184 10.78 -4.47 16.81
CA ALA A 184 11.83 -3.74 16.11
C ALA A 184 13.20 -3.91 16.77
N ALA A 185 13.27 -4.11 18.09
CA ALA A 185 14.53 -4.26 18.84
C ALA A 185 15.44 -5.39 18.31
N ALA A 186 14.87 -6.39 17.63
CA ALA A 186 15.63 -7.47 16.98
C ALA A 186 16.32 -7.05 15.66
N GLY A 187 16.05 -5.85 15.14
CA GLY A 187 16.63 -5.32 13.89
C GLY A 187 16.29 -6.12 12.63
N SER A 188 15.30 -7.01 12.71
CA SER A 188 15.01 -8.00 11.67
C SER A 188 13.81 -7.63 10.79
N LEU A 189 13.03 -6.61 11.15
CA LEU A 189 11.83 -6.23 10.43
C LEU A 189 12.15 -5.78 9.00
N GLN A 190 11.36 -6.30 8.06
CA GLN A 190 11.39 -5.97 6.64
C GLN A 190 10.06 -5.36 6.18
N THR A 191 8.95 -5.74 6.82
CA THR A 191 7.62 -5.20 6.54
C THR A 191 6.92 -4.84 7.84
N VAL A 192 6.37 -3.63 7.90
CA VAL A 192 5.48 -3.17 8.96
C VAL A 192 4.20 -2.69 8.31
N GLN A 193 3.07 -3.28 8.69
CA GLN A 193 1.75 -2.84 8.27
C GLN A 193 0.80 -2.75 9.45
N LEU A 194 0.35 -1.53 9.72
CA LEU A 194 -0.54 -1.21 10.83
C LEU A 194 -1.76 -0.49 10.29
N VAL A 195 -2.94 -1.00 10.61
CA VAL A 195 -4.23 -0.42 10.17
C VAL A 195 -5.16 -0.33 11.37
N ASN A 196 -5.67 0.88 11.65
CA ASN A 196 -6.50 1.18 12.83
C ASN A 196 -5.82 0.73 14.14
N ARG A 197 -4.56 1.16 14.32
CA ARG A 197 -3.74 0.90 15.50
C ARG A 197 -3.00 2.15 15.92
N LYS A 198 -3.14 2.54 17.19
CA LYS A 198 -2.57 3.79 17.66
C LYS A 198 -1.05 3.69 17.81
N ILE A 199 -0.34 4.66 17.23
CA ILE A 199 1.05 4.98 17.51
C ILE A 199 1.05 6.33 18.22
N ASN A 200 1.62 6.36 19.42
CA ASN A 200 1.59 7.58 20.23
C ASN A 200 2.74 8.53 19.83
N GLY A 201 2.41 9.62 19.15
CA GLY A 201 3.36 10.66 18.74
C GLY A 201 4.20 10.23 17.53
N SER A 202 5.33 9.56 17.77
CA SER A 202 6.28 9.18 16.72
C SER A 202 6.50 7.67 16.65
N ILE A 203 7.01 7.19 15.51
CA ILE A 203 7.53 5.81 15.41
C ILE A 203 8.69 5.59 16.42
N PRO A 204 8.81 4.38 17.02
CA PRO A 204 9.78 4.10 18.06
C PRO A 204 11.23 4.07 17.53
N ASP A 205 12.18 4.54 18.34
CA ASP A 205 13.60 4.64 17.98
C ASP A 205 14.24 3.26 17.68
N GLU A 206 13.72 2.19 18.26
CA GLU A 206 14.17 0.81 18.00
C GLU A 206 14.06 0.44 16.51
N LEU A 207 13.13 1.05 15.79
CA LEU A 207 12.94 0.83 14.35
C LEU A 207 14.16 1.32 13.53
N GLN A 208 14.99 2.19 14.09
CA GLN A 208 16.29 2.56 13.51
C GLN A 208 17.21 1.36 13.27
N THR A 209 17.11 0.32 14.12
CA THR A 209 17.93 -0.89 13.99
C THR A 209 17.54 -1.77 12.80
N CYS A 210 16.33 -1.58 12.25
CA CYS A 210 15.77 -2.36 11.16
C CYS A 210 16.26 -1.86 9.80
N GLN A 211 17.56 -1.99 9.52
CA GLN A 211 18.17 -1.60 8.23
C GLN A 211 17.67 -2.44 7.03
N GLY A 212 16.90 -3.49 7.29
CA GLY A 212 16.26 -4.34 6.30
C GLY A 212 14.86 -3.91 5.88
N LEU A 213 14.32 -2.82 6.43
CA LEU A 213 12.94 -2.40 6.22
C LEU A 213 12.69 -1.98 4.75
N ARG A 214 11.73 -2.63 4.11
CA ARG A 214 11.33 -2.44 2.70
C ARG A 214 9.93 -1.90 2.53
N ASN A 215 8.99 -2.30 3.39
CA ASN A 215 7.59 -1.87 3.29
C ASN A 215 7.14 -1.29 4.63
N LEU A 216 6.70 -0.03 4.61
CA LEU A 216 6.09 0.63 5.75
C LEU A 216 4.71 1.15 5.34
N VAL A 217 3.68 0.59 5.96
CA VAL A 217 2.26 0.92 5.71
C VAL A 217 1.61 1.26 7.03
N LEU A 218 1.25 2.52 7.24
CA LEU A 218 0.56 3.00 8.44
C LEU A 218 -0.75 3.69 8.01
N ILE A 219 -1.89 3.07 8.30
CA ILE A 219 -3.22 3.60 7.95
C ILE A 219 -4.01 3.81 9.24
N HIS A 220 -4.51 5.03 9.46
CA HIS A 220 -5.29 5.42 10.64
C HIS A 220 -4.56 5.07 11.94
N THR A 221 -3.28 5.45 12.02
CA THR A 221 -2.44 5.14 13.19
C THR A 221 -2.26 6.31 14.15
N GLY A 222 -2.63 7.53 13.74
CA GLY A 222 -2.43 8.73 14.53
C GLY A 222 -0.96 9.12 14.73
N VAL A 223 -0.05 8.65 13.86
CA VAL A 223 1.35 9.08 13.90
C VAL A 223 1.46 10.56 13.51
N GLU A 224 2.12 11.35 14.34
CA GLU A 224 2.23 12.80 14.18
C GLU A 224 3.58 13.20 13.56
N GLU A 225 4.66 12.48 13.91
CA GLU A 225 6.01 12.84 13.48
C GLU A 225 6.88 11.63 13.13
N PHE A 226 7.78 11.82 12.15
CA PHE A 226 8.87 10.89 11.86
C PHE A 226 10.19 11.40 12.43
N PRO A 227 10.92 10.60 13.23
CA PRO A 227 12.23 10.97 13.73
C PRO A 227 13.23 11.22 12.60
N SER A 228 14.20 12.12 12.82
CA SER A 228 15.19 12.48 11.79
C SER A 228 16.09 11.31 11.36
N TRP A 229 16.29 10.30 12.20
CA TRP A 229 17.07 9.12 11.84
C TRP A 229 16.43 8.29 10.71
N SER A 230 15.12 8.43 10.47
CA SER A 230 14.39 7.71 9.42
C SER A 230 14.98 7.98 8.04
N ALA A 231 15.45 9.21 7.78
CA ALA A 231 16.10 9.62 6.54
C ALA A 231 17.39 8.84 6.22
N THR A 232 18.06 8.29 7.23
CA THR A 232 19.34 7.56 7.07
C THR A 232 19.21 6.06 7.24
N SER A 233 18.16 5.59 7.92
CA SER A 233 18.03 4.19 8.31
C SER A 233 17.24 3.36 7.30
N PHE A 234 16.28 3.97 6.61
CA PHE A 234 15.38 3.31 5.66
C PHE A 234 15.99 3.13 4.25
N THR A 235 17.24 2.69 4.18
CA THR A 235 18.02 2.57 2.92
C THR A 235 17.49 1.53 1.94
N LYS A 236 16.69 0.56 2.41
CA LYS A 236 16.08 -0.50 1.60
C LYS A 236 14.59 -0.31 1.36
N MET A 237 14.05 0.87 1.68
CA MET A 237 12.63 1.14 1.50
C MET A 237 12.24 1.02 0.02
N GLU A 238 11.15 0.31 -0.23
CA GLU A 238 10.54 0.06 -1.54
C GLU A 238 9.12 0.64 -1.60
N TYR A 239 8.38 0.56 -0.50
CA TYR A 239 6.99 1.01 -0.40
C TYR A 239 6.75 1.82 0.88
N PHE A 240 6.37 3.09 0.74
CA PHE A 240 6.09 3.99 1.84
C PHE A 240 4.65 4.53 1.72
N HIS A 241 3.77 4.07 2.60
CA HIS A 241 2.36 4.46 2.60
C HIS A 241 1.92 4.87 4.00
N ILE A 242 1.60 6.15 4.16
CA ILE A 242 1.03 6.71 5.38
C ILE A 242 -0.30 7.37 5.02
N GLU A 243 -1.37 6.93 5.67
CA GLU A 243 -2.73 7.44 5.45
C GLU A 243 -3.32 7.77 6.81
N GLY A 244 -3.65 9.04 7.01
CA GLY A 244 -4.33 9.52 8.21
C GLY A 244 -5.84 9.33 8.11
N ASP A 245 -6.56 9.77 9.12
CA ASP A 245 -8.01 9.77 9.13
C ASP A 245 -8.55 11.21 9.15
N THR A 246 -9.84 11.38 9.39
CA THR A 246 -10.47 12.70 9.52
C THR A 246 -10.30 13.31 10.92
N SER A 247 -9.54 12.68 11.82
CA SER A 247 -9.30 13.18 13.16
C SER A 247 -8.27 14.32 13.17
N ASP A 248 -8.15 14.99 14.32
CA ASP A 248 -7.14 16.01 14.53
C ASP A 248 -5.72 15.41 14.70
N THR A 249 -5.61 14.09 14.97
CA THR A 249 -4.33 13.40 15.20
C THR A 249 -3.79 12.81 13.92
N ASN A 250 -3.07 13.63 13.16
CA ASN A 250 -2.49 13.30 11.87
C ASN A 250 -1.04 13.79 11.76
N LEU A 251 -0.31 13.34 10.73
CA LEU A 251 1.07 13.79 10.49
C LEU A 251 1.15 15.32 10.46
N ILE A 252 2.02 15.85 11.31
CA ILE A 252 2.34 17.28 11.43
C ILE A 252 3.66 17.56 10.71
N LYS A 253 4.62 16.63 10.83
CA LYS A 253 5.99 16.85 10.35
C LYS A 253 6.65 15.59 9.81
N LEU A 254 7.24 15.74 8.62
CA LEU A 254 8.18 14.80 8.04
C LEU A 254 9.57 15.46 7.91
N PRO A 255 10.67 14.71 8.09
CA PRO A 255 12.01 15.21 7.77
C PRO A 255 12.08 15.64 6.31
N THR A 256 12.65 16.82 6.02
CA THR A 256 12.74 17.35 4.65
C THR A 256 13.59 16.47 3.73
N ASP A 257 14.54 15.74 4.32
CA ASP A 257 15.47 14.82 3.69
C ASP A 257 15.04 13.34 3.79
N LEU A 258 13.80 13.06 4.21
CA LEU A 258 13.29 11.71 4.50
C LEU A 258 13.62 10.69 3.41
N PHE A 259 13.40 11.04 2.14
CA PHE A 259 13.55 10.10 1.04
C PHE A 259 14.99 10.00 0.49
N THR A 260 15.92 10.85 0.93
CA THR A 260 17.27 10.99 0.32
C THR A 260 18.05 9.69 0.25
N SER A 261 17.94 8.82 1.26
CA SER A 261 18.67 7.54 1.30
C SER A 261 17.85 6.35 0.76
N MET A 262 16.60 6.57 0.32
CA MET A 262 15.68 5.50 -0.11
C MET A 262 15.83 5.20 -1.61
N THR A 263 17.01 4.74 -2.03
CA THR A 263 17.34 4.58 -3.47
C THR A 263 16.57 3.48 -4.20
N ASN A 264 15.81 2.65 -3.47
CA ASN A 264 14.97 1.59 -4.04
C ASN A 264 13.47 1.90 -3.89
N LEU A 265 13.11 3.14 -3.57
CA LEU A 265 11.72 3.52 -3.34
C LEU A 265 10.96 3.51 -4.67
N HIS A 266 9.88 2.72 -4.74
CA HIS A 266 9.04 2.59 -5.94
C HIS A 266 7.72 3.35 -5.78
N THR A 267 7.16 3.38 -4.57
CA THR A 267 5.88 4.04 -4.30
C THR A 267 5.91 4.89 -3.05
N VAL A 268 5.40 6.10 -3.17
CA VAL A 268 5.06 6.99 -2.06
C VAL A 268 3.56 7.25 -2.07
N HIS A 269 2.89 6.97 -0.95
CA HIS A 269 1.50 7.32 -0.73
C HIS A 269 1.38 8.08 0.59
N LEU A 270 0.96 9.34 0.50
CA LEU A 270 0.64 10.19 1.65
C LEU A 270 -0.77 10.72 1.47
N SER A 271 -1.66 10.39 2.38
CA SER A 271 -3.05 10.85 2.29
C SER A 271 -3.67 11.18 3.64
N TYR A 272 -4.67 12.06 3.64
CA TYR A 272 -5.43 12.46 4.83
C TYR A 272 -4.56 13.00 5.96
N HIS A 273 -3.72 13.99 5.63
CA HIS A 273 -2.86 14.67 6.59
C HIS A 273 -3.08 16.16 6.52
N SER A 274 -4.22 16.60 7.08
CA SER A 274 -4.63 18.01 7.10
C SER A 274 -3.60 18.92 7.78
N ASN A 275 -2.88 18.43 8.80
CA ASN A 275 -1.90 19.22 9.56
C ASN A 275 -0.49 19.28 8.94
N LEU A 276 -0.22 18.51 7.89
CA LEU A 276 1.10 18.45 7.27
C LEU A 276 1.36 19.73 6.45
N GLN A 277 2.44 20.45 6.78
CA GLN A 277 2.74 21.73 6.16
C GLN A 277 3.68 21.66 4.94
N THR A 278 4.52 20.62 4.88
CA THR A 278 5.56 20.49 3.86
C THR A 278 5.80 19.03 3.50
N LEU A 279 6.00 18.75 2.23
CA LEU A 279 6.39 17.44 1.73
C LEU A 279 7.92 17.33 1.65
N PRO A 280 8.51 16.16 1.94
CA PRO A 280 9.93 15.92 1.72
C PRO A 280 10.31 15.99 0.23
N SER A 281 11.58 16.26 -0.05
CA SER A 281 12.10 16.27 -1.42
C SER A 281 12.02 14.89 -2.07
N LEU A 282 11.62 14.85 -3.35
CA LEU A 282 11.61 13.64 -4.18
C LEU A 282 12.82 13.56 -5.12
N ILE A 283 13.71 14.56 -5.12
CA ILE A 283 14.78 14.69 -6.11
C ILE A 283 15.71 13.47 -6.09
N GLY A 284 16.01 12.94 -7.28
CA GLY A 284 17.00 11.88 -7.47
C GLY A 284 16.52 10.47 -7.08
N LEU A 285 15.23 10.27 -6.86
CA LEU A 285 14.64 8.94 -6.63
C LEU A 285 14.50 8.17 -7.96
N GLN A 286 15.61 7.56 -8.38
CA GLN A 286 15.76 6.89 -9.68
C GLN A 286 14.77 5.74 -9.96
N THR A 287 14.25 5.10 -8.91
CA THR A 287 13.33 3.94 -9.01
C THR A 287 11.88 4.29 -8.73
N LEU A 288 11.56 5.56 -8.46
CA LEU A 288 10.22 5.96 -8.05
C LEU A 288 9.26 5.88 -9.25
N GLU A 289 8.29 4.98 -9.16
CA GLU A 289 7.31 4.70 -10.21
C GLU A 289 5.96 5.39 -9.94
N SER A 290 5.57 5.55 -8.68
CA SER A 290 4.25 6.07 -8.31
C SER A 290 4.25 7.02 -7.12
N VAL A 291 3.54 8.14 -7.28
CA VAL A 291 3.30 9.13 -6.22
C VAL A 291 1.81 9.37 -6.07
N TYR A 292 1.32 9.21 -4.85
CA TYR A 292 -0.07 9.44 -4.46
C TYR A 292 -0.11 10.45 -3.31
N PHE A 293 -0.61 11.65 -3.58
CA PHE A 293 -0.85 12.69 -2.59
C PHE A 293 -2.33 13.05 -2.56
N GLY A 294 -3.00 12.78 -1.44
CA GLY A 294 -4.44 12.93 -1.31
C GLY A 294 -4.84 13.67 -0.03
N TYR A 295 -5.77 14.63 -0.08
CA TYR A 295 -6.34 15.27 1.13
C TYR A 295 -5.26 15.84 2.07
N LEU A 296 -4.39 16.69 1.51
CA LEU A 296 -3.31 17.36 2.24
C LEU A 296 -3.61 18.86 2.31
N ASP A 297 -4.50 19.23 3.24
CA ASP A 297 -5.16 20.54 3.27
C ASP A 297 -4.21 21.75 3.39
N ASN A 298 -3.07 21.57 4.07
CA ASN A 298 -2.12 22.64 4.34
C ASN A 298 -0.89 22.66 3.39
N ILE A 299 -0.81 21.73 2.44
CA ILE A 299 0.28 21.69 1.45
C ILE A 299 0.05 22.74 0.37
N LYS A 300 1.03 23.63 0.20
CA LYS A 300 0.97 24.75 -0.76
C LYS A 300 1.63 24.45 -2.10
N GLU A 301 2.61 23.56 -2.09
CA GLU A 301 3.42 23.23 -3.27
C GLU A 301 3.75 21.74 -3.28
N ILE A 302 3.79 21.17 -4.48
CA ILE A 302 4.32 19.82 -4.72
C ILE A 302 5.85 19.91 -4.76
N PRO A 303 6.58 19.01 -4.10
CA PRO A 303 8.04 19.04 -4.12
C PRO A 303 8.55 18.86 -5.56
N SER A 304 9.74 19.40 -5.83
CA SER A 304 10.38 19.25 -7.15
C SER A 304 10.49 17.77 -7.54
N THR A 305 10.07 17.49 -8.78
CA THR A 305 10.11 16.17 -9.39
C THR A 305 11.31 16.00 -10.31
N GLU A 306 12.36 16.80 -10.14
CA GLU A 306 13.60 16.68 -10.92
C GLU A 306 14.24 15.29 -10.76
N ASP A 307 14.73 14.74 -11.87
CA ASP A 307 15.50 13.49 -11.89
C ASP A 307 14.72 12.26 -11.35
N LEU A 308 13.49 12.08 -11.85
CA LEU A 308 12.60 10.94 -11.58
C LEU A 308 12.35 10.08 -12.84
N PRO A 309 13.38 9.45 -13.44
CA PRO A 309 13.27 8.83 -14.77
C PRO A 309 12.33 7.61 -14.87
N ALA A 310 11.89 7.05 -13.75
CA ALA A 310 11.01 5.88 -13.71
C ALA A 310 9.54 6.22 -13.43
N LEU A 311 9.20 7.50 -13.26
CA LEU A 311 7.86 7.92 -12.83
C LEU A 311 6.80 7.57 -13.90
N GLN A 312 5.81 6.79 -13.47
CA GLN A 312 4.70 6.29 -14.30
C GLN A 312 3.34 6.84 -13.83
N VAL A 313 3.16 7.02 -12.51
CA VAL A 313 1.88 7.42 -11.93
C VAL A 313 2.05 8.64 -11.04
N MET A 314 1.27 9.68 -11.32
CA MET A 314 1.11 10.84 -10.45
C MET A 314 -0.37 11.04 -10.13
N ALA A 315 -0.75 10.89 -8.87
CA ALA A 315 -2.11 11.08 -8.41
C ALA A 315 -2.16 12.14 -7.31
N LEU A 316 -2.86 13.23 -7.59
CA LEU A 316 -3.01 14.41 -6.75
C LEU A 316 -4.51 14.63 -6.52
N GLU A 317 -4.95 14.56 -5.27
CA GLU A 317 -6.37 14.64 -4.92
C GLU A 317 -6.56 15.54 -3.71
N GLY A 318 -7.56 16.42 -3.72
CA GLY A 318 -7.92 17.20 -2.53
C GLY A 318 -6.73 17.99 -1.96
N LEU A 319 -6.11 18.84 -2.81
CA LEU A 319 -4.97 19.68 -2.44
C LEU A 319 -5.38 21.16 -2.57
N PRO A 320 -6.16 21.70 -1.61
CA PRO A 320 -6.89 22.96 -1.79
C PRO A 320 -6.01 24.21 -1.82
N LEU A 321 -4.73 24.11 -1.48
CA LEU A 321 -3.78 25.23 -1.51
C LEU A 321 -2.74 25.13 -2.64
N VAL A 322 -2.70 24.01 -3.38
CA VAL A 322 -1.75 23.80 -4.48
C VAL A 322 -2.23 24.51 -5.74
N ARG A 323 -1.46 25.52 -6.19
CA ARG A 323 -1.80 26.36 -7.35
C ARG A 323 -1.03 26.05 -8.62
N SER A 324 0.00 25.22 -8.56
CA SER A 324 0.78 24.82 -9.72
C SER A 324 1.18 23.35 -9.59
N LEU A 325 1.24 22.66 -10.72
CA LEU A 325 1.70 21.27 -10.82
C LEU A 325 3.13 21.24 -11.38
N PRO A 326 3.92 20.21 -11.05
CA PRO A 326 5.28 20.07 -11.59
C PRO A 326 5.30 19.95 -13.12
N ASP A 327 6.42 20.35 -13.73
CA ASP A 327 6.66 20.14 -15.16
C ASP A 327 6.80 18.64 -15.46
N VAL A 328 5.87 18.11 -16.25
CA VAL A 328 5.84 16.70 -16.65
C VAL A 328 6.47 16.43 -18.01
N ALA A 329 7.04 17.45 -18.67
CA ALA A 329 7.68 17.32 -19.98
C ALA A 329 8.77 16.24 -20.01
N GLN A 330 9.53 16.11 -18.91
CA GLN A 330 10.57 15.10 -18.77
C GLN A 330 10.03 13.65 -18.68
N PHE A 331 8.74 13.45 -18.45
CA PHE A 331 8.11 12.14 -18.29
C PHE A 331 7.30 11.69 -19.51
N GLU A 332 7.37 12.40 -20.65
CA GLU A 332 6.59 12.10 -21.86
C GLU A 332 6.66 10.61 -22.28
N GLY A 333 7.82 9.97 -22.09
CA GLY A 333 8.04 8.57 -22.46
C GLY A 333 7.73 7.52 -21.38
N THR A 334 7.40 7.93 -20.16
CA THR A 334 7.24 7.02 -19.00
C THR A 334 5.91 7.17 -18.28
N LEU A 335 5.30 8.35 -18.34
CA LEU A 335 4.06 8.64 -17.62
C LEU A 335 2.88 7.87 -18.25
N GLU A 336 2.23 7.02 -17.45
CA GLU A 336 1.09 6.20 -17.85
C GLU A 336 -0.22 6.69 -17.24
N MET A 337 -0.15 7.42 -16.13
CA MET A 337 -1.30 7.97 -15.44
C MET A 337 -1.00 9.30 -14.76
N VAL A 338 -1.86 10.28 -15.04
CA VAL A 338 -1.99 11.49 -14.23
C VAL A 338 -3.43 11.61 -13.75
N PHE A 339 -3.61 11.64 -12.44
CA PHE A 339 -4.88 11.95 -11.81
C PHE A 339 -4.71 13.24 -11.02
N ALA A 340 -5.52 14.25 -11.30
CA ALA A 340 -5.49 15.52 -10.59
C ALA A 340 -6.93 15.96 -10.37
N GLN A 341 -7.41 15.89 -9.15
CA GLN A 341 -8.80 16.22 -8.84
C GLN A 341 -8.86 17.07 -7.57
N ASP A 342 -9.77 18.05 -7.57
CA ASP A 342 -9.98 18.90 -6.40
C ASP A 342 -8.71 19.68 -6.00
N VAL A 343 -7.97 20.12 -7.02
CA VAL A 343 -6.74 20.92 -6.91
C VAL A 343 -6.94 22.25 -7.65
N PRO A 344 -6.75 23.43 -7.01
CA PRO A 344 -6.88 24.73 -7.65
C PRO A 344 -5.99 24.91 -8.89
N ALA A 345 -4.85 24.22 -8.94
CA ALA A 345 -3.95 24.22 -10.09
C ALA A 345 -4.66 23.88 -11.42
N CYS A 346 -5.71 23.05 -11.38
CA CYS A 346 -6.55 22.76 -12.56
C CYS A 346 -7.09 24.04 -13.21
N CYS A 347 -7.43 25.06 -12.40
CA CYS A 347 -7.93 26.36 -12.88
C CYS A 347 -6.84 27.41 -13.08
N SER A 348 -5.59 27.12 -12.72
CA SER A 348 -4.44 28.01 -12.87
C SER A 348 -3.73 27.84 -14.23
N GLY A 349 -4.49 27.55 -15.29
CA GLY A 349 -3.98 27.39 -16.66
C GLY A 349 -3.63 25.96 -17.07
N PHE A 350 -3.74 24.97 -16.17
CA PHE A 350 -3.48 23.56 -16.47
C PHE A 350 -4.65 22.85 -17.21
N LEU A 351 -5.85 23.44 -17.23
CA LEU A 351 -7.02 22.97 -17.99
C LEU A 351 -7.54 24.08 -18.90
N SER A 352 -7.85 23.77 -20.16
CA SER A 352 -8.59 24.64 -21.11
C SER A 352 -8.13 26.11 -21.13
N GLU A 353 -6.82 26.39 -21.13
CA GLU A 353 -6.26 27.76 -21.07
C GLU A 353 -6.74 28.60 -19.86
N GLY A 354 -7.23 27.95 -18.79
CA GLY A 354 -7.79 28.59 -17.60
C GLY A 354 -9.33 28.63 -17.53
N ASP A 355 -10.05 28.07 -18.51
CA ASP A 355 -11.52 28.04 -18.50
C ASP A 355 -12.05 26.97 -17.52
N CYS A 356 -12.30 27.40 -16.27
CA CYS A 356 -12.98 26.60 -15.27
C CYS A 356 -14.48 26.92 -15.17
N ASN A 357 -15.31 25.88 -15.14
CA ASN A 357 -16.76 26.04 -14.93
C ASN A 357 -17.03 26.41 -13.45
N THR A 358 -17.32 27.68 -13.19
CA THR A 358 -17.58 28.25 -11.86
C THR A 358 -18.95 27.87 -11.27
N THR A 359 -19.74 27.07 -11.98
CA THR A 359 -21.12 26.73 -11.60
C THR A 359 -21.21 25.47 -10.73
N PHE A 360 -20.10 24.80 -10.43
CA PHE A 360 -20.12 23.63 -9.54
C PHE A 360 -20.59 24.03 -8.13
N PRO A 361 -21.42 23.20 -7.46
CA PRO A 361 -21.98 23.50 -6.12
C PRO A 361 -20.90 23.84 -5.09
N SER A 362 -19.71 23.30 -5.33
CA SER A 362 -18.46 23.40 -4.62
C SER A 362 -17.77 24.78 -4.68
N TYR A 363 -18.09 25.62 -5.68
CA TYR A 363 -17.64 27.03 -5.77
C TYR A 363 -18.60 28.02 -5.09
N ARG A 364 -19.84 27.59 -4.81
CA ARG A 364 -20.66 28.30 -3.85
C ARG A 364 -20.06 27.97 -2.50
N GLY A 365 -19.23 28.87 -1.99
CA GLY A 365 -18.97 28.94 -0.57
C GLY A 365 -20.29 28.79 0.19
N LEU A 366 -20.19 28.29 1.41
CA LEU A 366 -21.25 28.31 2.42
C LEU A 366 -21.69 29.76 2.70
N ASP A 367 -22.35 30.40 1.73
CA ASP A 367 -23.15 31.59 1.94
C ASP A 367 -24.56 31.10 2.27
N ASP A 368 -24.93 31.34 3.52
CA ASP A 368 -26.27 31.26 4.09
C ASP A 368 -26.91 29.87 4.24
N SER A 369 -26.40 29.09 5.22
CA SER A 369 -27.35 28.44 6.13
C SER A 369 -28.02 29.54 6.95
N GLN A 370 -29.32 29.73 6.70
CA GLN A 370 -30.24 30.56 7.46
C GLN A 370 -29.97 30.50 8.98
N ASP A 371 -29.30 31.51 9.52
CA ASP A 371 -29.55 31.96 10.88
C ASP A 371 -29.21 33.45 10.97
N GLY A 372 -30.26 34.27 10.91
CA GLY A 372 -30.15 35.71 11.00
C GLY A 372 -29.80 36.15 12.42
N ASN A 373 -28.51 36.17 12.76
CA ASN A 373 -27.95 37.11 13.73
C ASN A 373 -26.42 37.00 13.81
N SER A 374 -25.67 37.87 13.13
CA SER A 374 -24.51 38.48 13.78
C SER A 374 -24.03 39.73 13.05
N ARG A 375 -24.02 40.84 13.79
CA ARG A 375 -23.39 42.10 13.43
C ARG A 375 -21.92 42.06 13.86
N ASN A 376 -21.06 42.63 13.04
CA ASN A 376 -19.70 43.09 13.34
C ASN A 376 -18.68 42.01 13.77
N GLY A 377 -17.75 41.70 12.87
CA GLY A 377 -16.51 41.01 13.20
C GLY A 377 -15.64 40.85 11.96
N SER A 378 -14.58 41.66 11.88
CA SER A 378 -13.55 41.64 10.86
C SER A 378 -12.77 40.33 10.81
N GLY A 379 -12.51 39.84 9.59
CA GLY A 379 -11.39 38.93 9.28
C GLY A 379 -11.74 37.43 9.25
N HIS A 380 -12.30 36.95 8.14
CA HIS A 380 -12.07 35.58 7.69
C HIS A 380 -11.87 35.61 6.17
N ASP A 381 -10.68 35.19 5.76
CA ASP A 381 -10.11 35.36 4.42
C ASP A 381 -10.60 34.27 3.45
N SER A 382 -11.34 34.69 2.43
CA SER A 382 -11.02 34.57 1.00
C SER A 382 -10.54 33.24 0.36
N LEU A 383 -10.72 32.05 0.94
CA LEU A 383 -10.41 30.77 0.26
C LEU A 383 -11.23 30.51 -1.03
N SER A 384 -12.32 31.25 -1.25
CA SER A 384 -13.20 31.08 -2.42
C SER A 384 -12.80 31.89 -3.67
N ARG A 385 -11.78 32.78 -3.60
CA ARG A 385 -11.31 33.57 -4.76
C ARG A 385 -10.00 33.07 -5.37
N SER A 386 -9.17 32.37 -4.60
CA SER A 386 -7.83 31.95 -5.04
C SER A 386 -7.80 30.91 -6.16
N CYS A 387 -8.92 30.25 -6.44
CA CYS A 387 -9.02 29.24 -7.50
C CYS A 387 -9.36 29.84 -8.87
N LEU A 388 -9.59 31.15 -8.96
CA LEU A 388 -10.12 31.81 -10.17
C LEU A 388 -9.17 32.85 -10.78
N ASP A 389 -8.19 33.30 -10.01
CA ASP A 389 -7.18 34.23 -10.51
C ASP A 389 -5.99 33.40 -11.02
N LEU A 390 -5.71 33.51 -12.32
CA LEU A 390 -4.46 33.00 -12.89
C LEU A 390 -3.28 33.55 -12.07
N PRO A 391 -2.26 32.72 -11.78
CA PRO A 391 -1.10 33.20 -11.04
C PRO A 391 -0.50 34.42 -11.74
N GLU A 392 -0.27 35.51 -11.00
CA GLU A 392 0.44 36.69 -11.53
C GLU A 392 1.89 36.36 -11.92
N ASP A 393 2.44 35.27 -11.33
CA ASP A 393 3.77 34.77 -11.59
C ASP A 393 3.75 33.78 -12.76
N GLU A 394 4.32 34.18 -13.90
CA GLU A 394 4.45 33.34 -15.10
C GLU A 394 5.20 32.02 -14.82
N SER A 395 6.02 31.93 -13.76
CA SER A 395 6.71 30.69 -13.39
C SER A 395 5.79 29.60 -12.83
N LEU A 396 4.57 29.96 -12.43
CA LEU A 396 3.56 29.02 -11.95
C LEU A 396 2.66 28.50 -13.07
N LEU A 397 2.77 29.05 -14.28
CA LEU A 397 2.04 28.61 -15.46
C LEU A 397 2.69 27.37 -16.08
N PRO A 398 1.90 26.44 -16.62
CA PRO A 398 2.45 25.27 -17.29
C PRO A 398 3.16 25.63 -18.60
N THR A 399 4.20 24.86 -18.93
CA THR A 399 4.84 24.95 -20.25
C THR A 399 3.96 24.33 -21.33
N ASP A 400 4.09 24.78 -22.58
CA ASP A 400 3.37 24.21 -23.72
C ASP A 400 3.58 22.68 -23.84
N ALA A 401 4.79 22.21 -23.50
CA ALA A 401 5.13 20.79 -23.50
C ALA A 401 4.37 20.03 -22.39
N THR A 402 4.31 20.58 -21.18
CA THR A 402 3.52 20.00 -20.08
C THR A 402 2.04 19.95 -20.45
N LEU A 403 1.47 21.03 -20.99
CA LEU A 403 0.07 21.05 -21.42
C LEU A 403 -0.21 20.00 -22.50
N ALA A 404 0.67 19.87 -23.48
CA ALA A 404 0.52 18.88 -24.55
C ALA A 404 0.49 17.43 -24.03
N ILE A 405 1.21 17.13 -22.95
CA ILE A 405 1.19 15.81 -22.29
C ILE A 405 -0.08 15.65 -21.46
N LEU A 406 -0.43 16.62 -20.61
CA LEU A 406 -1.59 16.55 -19.73
C LEU A 406 -2.92 16.45 -20.50
N ASN A 407 -3.05 17.15 -21.63
CA ASN A 407 -4.25 17.06 -22.48
C ASN A 407 -4.46 15.65 -23.09
N GLN A 408 -3.41 14.82 -23.19
CA GLN A 408 -3.56 13.42 -23.63
C GLN A 408 -4.27 12.58 -22.56
N PHE A 409 -4.13 12.96 -21.29
CA PHE A 409 -4.75 12.29 -20.15
C PHE A 409 -6.20 12.74 -19.94
N GLU A 410 -6.55 13.99 -20.27
CA GLU A 410 -7.94 14.50 -20.26
C GLU A 410 -8.84 13.69 -21.21
N THR A 411 -8.33 13.32 -22.38
CA THR A 411 -9.12 12.66 -23.44
C THR A 411 -9.19 11.13 -23.33
N ASN A 412 -8.31 10.50 -22.53
CA ASN A 412 -8.11 9.04 -22.47
C ASN A 412 -8.55 8.37 -21.14
N SER A 413 -9.49 8.96 -20.37
CA SER A 413 -10.09 8.38 -19.15
C SER A 413 -9.24 8.33 -17.88
N SER A 414 -8.16 9.11 -17.82
CA SER A 414 -7.55 9.52 -16.55
C SER A 414 -8.25 10.80 -16.13
N ASN A 415 -8.94 10.82 -14.99
CA ASN A 415 -9.71 11.97 -14.49
C ASN A 415 -8.77 13.13 -14.10
N PHE A 416 -8.01 13.64 -15.05
CA PHE A 416 -7.18 14.82 -14.93
C PHE A 416 -8.08 16.04 -15.07
N CYS A 417 -8.28 16.75 -13.97
CA CYS A 417 -9.09 17.95 -13.87
C CYS A 417 -10.48 17.79 -14.51
N ASP A 418 -11.08 16.59 -14.39
CA ASP A 418 -12.41 16.32 -14.95
C ASP A 418 -13.45 17.15 -14.20
N ALA A 419 -13.96 18.18 -14.88
CA ALA A 419 -15.00 19.05 -14.37
C ALA A 419 -16.21 18.25 -13.87
N ALA A 420 -16.65 17.20 -14.56
CA ALA A 420 -17.84 16.45 -14.18
C ALA A 420 -17.68 15.67 -12.86
N GLN A 421 -16.44 15.39 -12.47
CA GLN A 421 -16.11 14.66 -11.25
C GLN A 421 -15.61 15.60 -10.14
N ALA A 422 -15.18 16.82 -10.46
CA ALA A 422 -14.71 17.81 -9.51
C ALA A 422 -15.71 18.03 -8.36
N THR A 423 -15.31 17.59 -7.18
CA THR A 423 -16.03 17.70 -5.92
C THR A 423 -15.19 18.59 -5.03
N CYS A 424 -15.45 19.91 -4.89
CA CYS A 424 -14.59 20.66 -3.96
C CYS A 424 -14.61 19.93 -2.62
N PRO A 425 -13.43 19.73 -2.01
CA PRO A 425 -13.37 19.24 -0.67
C PRO A 425 -14.10 20.32 0.11
N THR A 426 -15.33 20.03 0.53
CA THR A 426 -15.76 20.60 1.79
C THR A 426 -14.65 20.15 2.71
N ALA A 427 -13.87 21.10 3.21
CA ALA A 427 -12.87 20.83 4.21
C ALA A 427 -13.44 19.74 5.11
N VAL A 428 -12.67 18.69 5.35
CA VAL A 428 -13.05 17.50 6.12
C VAL A 428 -13.63 17.85 7.52
N LEU A 429 -13.68 19.14 7.86
CA LEU A 429 -14.54 19.84 8.83
C LEU A 429 -16.06 19.70 8.69
N ALA A 430 -16.60 18.77 7.91
CA ALA A 430 -17.92 18.24 8.25
C ALA A 430 -17.72 17.29 9.44
N GLY A 431 -17.59 17.87 10.64
CA GLY A 431 -17.62 17.10 11.88
C GLY A 431 -18.85 16.21 11.82
N LYS A 432 -18.63 14.91 11.56
CA LYS A 432 -19.71 13.94 11.48
C LYS A 432 -20.42 14.03 12.81
N ARG A 433 -21.65 14.51 12.77
CA ARG A 433 -22.57 14.42 13.89
C ARG A 433 -22.54 12.93 14.25
N LYS A 434 -22.14 12.59 15.49
CA LYS A 434 -22.23 11.24 16.03
C LYS A 434 -23.73 10.88 16.09
N ASP A 435 -24.30 10.54 14.94
CA ASP A 435 -25.51 9.73 14.89
C ASP A 435 -25.16 8.40 15.55
N ASP A 436 -26.14 7.77 16.22
CA ASP A 436 -25.93 6.47 16.83
C ASP A 436 -25.39 5.49 15.78
N ASP A 437 -24.15 5.04 15.96
CA ASP A 437 -23.51 4.14 15.01
C ASP A 437 -24.30 2.82 14.95
N ILE A 438 -25.05 2.65 13.86
CA ILE A 438 -25.85 1.45 13.54
C ILE A 438 -24.90 0.29 13.17
N CYS A 439 -23.74 0.60 12.59
CA CYS A 439 -22.81 -0.38 12.07
C CYS A 439 -22.00 -1.03 13.18
N ARG A 440 -21.53 -0.29 14.18
CA ARG A 440 -20.79 -0.81 15.35
C ARG A 440 -19.65 -1.74 14.97
N GLY A 441 -18.92 -1.41 13.89
CA GLY A 441 -17.84 -2.25 13.37
C GLY A 441 -18.30 -3.52 12.63
N VAL A 442 -19.59 -3.69 12.34
CA VAL A 442 -20.10 -4.86 11.58
C VAL A 442 -20.30 -4.49 10.12
N LEU A 443 -19.48 -5.10 9.26
CA LEU A 443 -19.55 -4.94 7.81
C LEU A 443 -20.85 -5.54 7.25
N TYR A 444 -21.32 -4.93 6.16
CA TYR A 444 -22.44 -5.34 5.31
C TYR A 444 -23.82 -5.38 5.97
N ARG A 445 -23.93 -5.00 7.24
CA ARG A 445 -25.21 -4.76 7.92
C ARG A 445 -26.05 -3.73 7.16
N GLN A 446 -27.36 -3.93 7.11
CA GLN A 446 -28.30 -2.95 6.57
C GLN A 446 -28.41 -1.73 7.48
N CYS A 447 -28.32 -0.54 6.90
CA CYS A 447 -28.61 0.72 7.59
C CYS A 447 -29.60 1.55 6.77
N SER A 448 -30.26 2.51 7.39
CA SER A 448 -31.31 3.31 6.72
C SER A 448 -31.34 4.74 7.21
N SER A 449 -31.47 5.69 6.29
CA SER A 449 -31.69 7.12 6.56
C SER A 449 -33.00 7.58 5.92
N GLU A 450 -33.68 8.52 6.58
CA GLU A 450 -34.90 9.15 6.06
C GLU A 450 -34.65 9.94 4.77
N SER A 451 -33.45 10.48 4.58
CA SER A 451 -33.08 11.30 3.41
C SER A 451 -32.47 10.49 2.27
N GLU A 452 -31.63 9.51 2.58
CA GLU A 452 -30.80 8.79 1.59
C GLU A 452 -31.31 7.37 1.30
N GLY A 453 -32.26 6.86 2.09
CA GLY A 453 -32.87 5.56 1.89
C GLY A 453 -32.07 4.42 2.51
N THR A 454 -31.99 3.27 1.83
CA THR A 454 -31.27 2.09 2.34
C THR A 454 -29.79 2.20 2.02
N GLY A 455 -28.96 2.09 3.05
CA GLY A 455 -27.51 2.00 2.95
C GLY A 455 -26.98 0.64 3.40
N ILE A 456 -25.67 0.51 3.32
CA ILE A 456 -24.89 -0.64 3.76
C ILE A 456 -23.77 -0.18 4.69
N CYS A 457 -23.54 -0.92 5.77
CA CYS A 457 -22.38 -0.70 6.62
C CYS A 457 -21.11 -1.15 5.89
N PHE A 458 -20.21 -0.22 5.62
CA PHE A 458 -18.98 -0.51 4.88
C PHE A 458 -17.85 0.39 5.37
N ASN A 459 -16.62 -0.08 5.23
CA ASN A 459 -15.42 0.68 5.55
C ASN A 459 -14.77 1.15 4.24
N GLU A 460 -15.20 2.31 3.75
CA GLU A 460 -14.44 2.96 2.69
C GLU A 460 -13.04 3.29 3.24
N GLU A 461 -12.00 2.99 2.47
CA GLU A 461 -10.62 3.35 2.79
C GLU A 461 -10.03 2.71 4.05
N MET A 462 -10.59 1.57 4.51
CA MET A 462 -10.13 0.89 5.74
C MET A 462 -10.35 1.71 7.02
N GLY A 463 -11.27 2.67 6.99
CA GLY A 463 -11.69 3.46 8.14
C GLY A 463 -12.61 2.71 9.09
N MET A 464 -13.22 3.48 9.99
CA MET A 464 -14.37 3.02 10.78
C MET A 464 -15.48 2.52 9.85
N VAL A 465 -16.17 1.46 10.27
CA VAL A 465 -17.35 0.99 9.52
C VAL A 465 -18.47 2.00 9.70
N GLU A 466 -18.92 2.56 8.60
CA GLU A 466 -19.99 3.55 8.60
C GLU A 466 -21.07 3.17 7.59
N CYS A 467 -22.24 3.80 7.73
CA CYS A 467 -23.32 3.61 6.79
C CYS A 467 -23.05 4.39 5.50
N THR A 468 -22.78 3.67 4.40
CA THR A 468 -22.68 4.24 3.05
C THR A 468 -23.97 3.98 2.27
N TYR A 469 -24.47 5.00 1.56
CA TYR A 469 -25.69 4.91 0.74
C TYR A 469 -25.39 4.63 -0.73
N SER A 470 -24.19 4.11 -1.03
CA SER A 470 -23.77 3.77 -2.39
C SER A 470 -24.46 2.51 -2.91
N GLN A 471 -25.32 2.67 -3.91
CA GLN A 471 -25.93 1.55 -4.61
C GLN A 471 -24.89 0.66 -5.31
N ALA A 472 -23.76 1.25 -5.73
CA ALA A 472 -22.64 0.49 -6.32
C ALA A 472 -22.03 -0.46 -5.29
N THR A 473 -21.81 -0.02 -4.06
CA THR A 473 -21.30 -0.85 -2.95
C THR A 473 -22.26 -1.99 -2.60
N ILE A 474 -23.57 -1.72 -2.57
CA ILE A 474 -24.61 -2.75 -2.35
C ILE A 474 -24.58 -3.79 -3.47
N ASN A 475 -24.55 -3.35 -4.74
CA ASN A 475 -24.56 -4.25 -5.89
C ASN A 475 -23.27 -5.08 -5.97
N MET A 476 -22.12 -4.46 -5.65
CA MET A 476 -20.84 -5.14 -5.55
C MET A 476 -20.90 -6.31 -4.58
N ARG A 477 -21.42 -6.09 -3.37
CA ARG A 477 -21.50 -7.16 -2.36
C ARG A 477 -22.49 -8.27 -2.78
N LYS A 478 -23.60 -7.92 -3.41
CA LYS A 478 -24.52 -8.92 -4.01
C LYS A 478 -23.84 -9.78 -5.07
N GLU A 479 -23.02 -9.19 -5.94
CA GLU A 479 -22.24 -9.95 -6.93
C GLU A 479 -21.18 -10.85 -6.26
N GLU A 480 -20.54 -10.40 -5.17
CA GLU A 480 -19.61 -11.22 -4.39
C GLU A 480 -20.30 -12.46 -3.78
N ILE A 481 -21.47 -12.27 -3.17
CA ILE A 481 -22.27 -13.38 -2.59
C ILE A 481 -22.73 -14.34 -3.69
N ALA A 482 -23.26 -13.83 -4.80
CA ALA A 482 -23.68 -14.66 -5.94
C ALA A 482 -22.51 -15.42 -6.58
N ALA A 483 -21.28 -14.90 -6.44
CA ALA A 483 -20.06 -15.56 -6.85
C ALA A 483 -19.56 -16.62 -5.85
N GLY A 484 -20.23 -16.82 -4.71
CA GLY A 484 -19.86 -17.80 -3.70
C GLY A 484 -18.81 -17.32 -2.70
N CYS A 485 -18.62 -16.00 -2.53
CA CYS A 485 -17.81 -15.47 -1.44
C CYS A 485 -18.51 -15.74 -0.10
N SER A 486 -17.72 -15.98 0.96
CA SER A 486 -18.26 -16.13 2.32
C SER A 486 -19.06 -14.90 2.74
N CYS A 487 -20.20 -15.12 3.38
CA CYS A 487 -21.07 -14.08 3.91
C CYS A 487 -21.65 -14.48 5.27
N ASP A 488 -22.10 -13.47 6.04
CA ASP A 488 -22.81 -13.66 7.30
C ASP A 488 -24.31 -13.86 7.05
N GLU A 489 -24.82 -15.05 7.41
CA GLU A 489 -26.22 -15.44 7.17
C GLU A 489 -27.25 -14.53 7.87
N VAL A 490 -26.85 -13.78 8.91
CA VAL A 490 -27.74 -12.89 9.67
C VAL A 490 -27.64 -11.46 9.14
N GLU A 491 -26.43 -10.91 9.10
CA GLU A 491 -26.20 -9.50 8.76
C GLU A 491 -26.34 -9.24 7.25
N GLU A 492 -26.12 -10.26 6.41
CA GLU A 492 -26.14 -10.16 4.95
C GLU A 492 -27.35 -10.87 4.32
N GLN A 493 -28.32 -11.31 5.14
CA GLN A 493 -29.55 -11.95 4.65
C GLN A 493 -30.29 -11.05 3.64
N TRP A 494 -30.32 -9.75 3.89
CA TRP A 494 -30.95 -8.75 3.03
C TRP A 494 -30.25 -8.57 1.68
N LEU A 495 -29.02 -9.08 1.54
CA LEU A 495 -28.25 -9.12 0.29
C LEU A 495 -28.43 -10.44 -0.47
N GLY A 496 -29.12 -11.43 0.13
CA GLY A 496 -29.32 -12.76 -0.44
C GLY A 496 -28.26 -13.78 -0.03
N CYS A 497 -27.58 -13.58 1.11
CA CYS A 497 -26.81 -14.64 1.75
C CYS A 497 -27.79 -15.73 2.26
N GLU A 498 -27.50 -16.99 1.92
CA GLU A 498 -28.32 -18.16 2.28
C GLU A 498 -27.55 -19.18 3.12
#